data_AF-A0A539DA75-F1
#
_entry.id   AF-A0A539DA75-F1
#
_cell.length_a   1.000
_cell.length_b   1.000
_cell.length_c   1.000
_cell.angle_alpha   90.00
_cell.angle_beta   90.00
_cell.angle_gamma   90.00
#
_symmetry.space_group_name_H-M   'P 1'
#
loop_
_entity.id
_entity.type
_entity.pdbx_description
1 polymer ?
#
loop_
_entity_poly.entity_id
_entity_poly.type
_entity_poly.pdbx_seq_one_letter_code
_entity_poly.pdbx_strand_id
1 'polypeptide(L)'
;MQRDIAQSEYHIPRDCGPADPAAGYQSPNRAQNFRTYFDGDGIRLIPRTTQDEVPAWEWRLTLAGWGRQGSMTEPAGAPQVSVNGNRVEYRRGDLTEWYVNDARGLEQGFTIDRRPGSGEAGSLRVELAVGGSLKASLAEDGQTVDFLTPAGARAIRFDHLSVVDAGGRELPARFERREESGNERVAIVVDDADAVYPIVIDPLVTNPNWFAESNQANASFGNSVSTAGDVNGDGFSDVIVGAPAFDNGQTNEGRVFVYHGSAAGLSVAASWTAESNQAN
;
A
#
# COMPACT_ATOMS: atom_id res chain seq x y z
N MET A 1 5.42 -28.28 -8.80
CA MET A 1 6.46 -28.13 -7.76
C MET A 1 6.96 -26.69 -7.60
N GLN A 2 7.67 -26.07 -8.54
CA GLN A 2 8.16 -24.68 -8.36
C GLN A 2 7.07 -23.59 -8.46
N ARG A 3 5.98 -23.85 -9.23
CA ARG A 3 4.78 -22.99 -9.25
C ARG A 3 3.88 -23.12 -8.01
N ASP A 4 3.87 -24.29 -7.35
CA ASP A 4 3.09 -24.51 -6.11
C ASP A 4 3.68 -23.78 -4.90
N ILE A 5 5.01 -23.68 -4.83
CA ILE A 5 5.70 -22.98 -3.73
C ILE A 5 5.47 -21.46 -3.86
N ALA A 6 5.48 -20.91 -5.08
CA ALA A 6 5.25 -19.47 -5.31
C ALA A 6 3.83 -19.01 -4.93
N GLN A 7 2.80 -19.86 -5.07
CA GLN A 7 1.44 -19.52 -4.62
C GLN A 7 1.25 -19.69 -3.11
N SER A 8 1.96 -20.63 -2.48
CA SER A 8 1.93 -20.81 -1.03
C SER A 8 2.42 -19.59 -0.24
N GLU A 9 3.22 -18.73 -0.89
CA GLU A 9 3.75 -17.50 -0.28
C GLU A 9 2.69 -16.42 -0.08
N TYR A 10 1.54 -16.51 -0.73
CA TYR A 10 0.42 -15.56 -0.56
C TYR A 10 -0.75 -16.14 0.24
N HIS A 11 -0.68 -17.41 0.63
CA HIS A 11 -1.71 -18.02 1.44
C HIS A 11 -1.81 -17.34 2.80
N ILE A 12 -3.00 -17.43 3.38
CA ILE A 12 -3.33 -16.85 4.67
C ILE A 12 -3.52 -17.97 5.71
N PRO A 13 -2.44 -18.60 6.20
CA PRO A 13 -2.54 -19.58 7.26
C PRO A 13 -2.92 -18.91 8.59
N ARG A 14 -3.58 -19.69 9.45
CA ARG A 14 -3.80 -19.32 10.83
C ARG A 14 -2.47 -19.43 11.59
N ASP A 15 -2.04 -18.35 12.21
CA ASP A 15 -0.96 -18.34 13.19
C ASP A 15 -1.44 -19.05 14.47
N CYS A 16 -0.56 -19.79 15.13
CA CYS A 16 -0.92 -20.60 16.31
C CYS A 16 -1.08 -19.70 17.56
N GLY A 17 -2.07 -18.79 17.54
CA GLY A 17 -2.52 -17.94 18.64
C GLY A 17 -3.92 -18.36 19.16
N PRO A 18 -4.46 -17.72 20.22
CA PRO A 18 -5.64 -18.21 20.93
C PRO A 18 -6.87 -18.35 20.03
N ALA A 19 -7.85 -19.13 20.48
CA ALA A 19 -9.02 -19.62 19.74
C ALA A 19 -10.02 -18.55 19.22
N ASP A 20 -9.61 -17.29 19.09
CA ASP A 20 -10.42 -16.24 18.49
C ASP A 20 -10.55 -16.50 16.97
N PRO A 21 -11.75 -16.68 16.42
CA PRO A 21 -11.95 -16.82 14.98
C PRO A 21 -11.71 -15.53 14.19
N ALA A 22 -11.70 -14.36 14.85
CA ALA A 22 -11.51 -13.06 14.21
C ALA A 22 -10.03 -12.67 14.05
N ALA A 23 -9.15 -13.20 14.90
CA ALA A 23 -7.73 -12.87 14.92
C ALA A 23 -6.83 -14.07 14.63
N GLY A 24 -5.56 -13.79 14.33
CA GLY A 24 -4.53 -14.81 14.23
C GLY A 24 -4.43 -15.44 12.84
N TYR A 25 -4.75 -14.71 11.79
CA TYR A 25 -4.27 -15.04 10.45
C TYR A 25 -3.11 -14.15 10.07
N GLN A 26 -2.20 -14.67 9.25
CA GLN A 26 -1.11 -13.89 8.72
C GLN A 26 -0.82 -14.27 7.28
N SER A 27 -0.22 -13.36 6.53
CA SER A 27 0.23 -13.65 5.18
C SER A 27 1.54 -12.93 4.88
N PRO A 28 2.60 -13.63 4.48
CA PRO A 28 3.76 -12.98 3.92
C PRO A 28 3.44 -12.43 2.52
N ASN A 29 4.09 -11.36 2.12
CA ASN A 29 4.17 -10.94 0.73
C ASN A 29 5.63 -10.67 0.40
N ARG A 30 6.27 -11.60 -0.32
CA ARG A 30 7.71 -11.47 -0.64
C ARG A 30 7.94 -10.40 -1.69
N ALA A 31 7.09 -10.32 -2.71
CA ALA A 31 7.19 -9.35 -3.79
C ALA A 31 7.13 -7.91 -3.26
N GLN A 32 6.34 -7.68 -2.21
CA GLN A 32 6.21 -6.39 -1.54
C GLN A 32 7.02 -6.27 -0.23
N ASN A 33 7.83 -7.27 0.12
CA ASN A 33 8.66 -7.26 1.32
C ASN A 33 7.94 -6.89 2.64
N PHE A 34 6.65 -7.25 2.80
CA PHE A 34 5.90 -7.08 4.05
C PHE A 34 5.24 -8.37 4.51
N ARG A 35 4.78 -8.36 5.76
CA ARG A 35 3.90 -9.39 6.31
C ARG A 35 2.67 -8.72 6.88
N THR A 36 1.52 -9.26 6.53
CA THR A 36 0.21 -8.82 7.01
C THR A 36 -0.25 -9.73 8.13
N TYR A 37 -0.76 -9.15 9.20
CA TYR A 37 -1.49 -9.83 10.27
C TYR A 37 -2.93 -9.32 10.27
N PHE A 38 -3.85 -10.26 10.38
CA PHE A 38 -5.29 -10.05 10.37
C PHE A 38 -5.80 -10.26 11.80
N ASP A 39 -6.32 -9.20 12.42
CA ASP A 39 -6.68 -9.16 13.84
C ASP A 39 -8.19 -9.08 14.11
N GLY A 40 -9.01 -9.07 13.06
CA GLY A 40 -10.47 -9.00 13.17
C GLY A 40 -11.03 -7.58 13.26
N ASP A 41 -10.19 -6.57 13.49
CA ASP A 41 -10.56 -5.16 13.41
C ASP A 41 -10.04 -4.53 12.10
N GLY A 42 -8.91 -5.02 11.61
CA GLY A 42 -8.36 -4.68 10.30
C GLY A 42 -7.08 -5.47 10.02
N ILE A 43 -6.02 -4.72 9.70
CA ILE A 43 -4.69 -5.26 9.41
C ILE A 43 -3.58 -4.55 10.20
N ARG A 44 -2.54 -5.32 10.50
CA ARG A 44 -1.22 -4.84 10.90
C ARG A 44 -0.20 -5.32 9.87
N LEU A 45 0.50 -4.40 9.21
CA LEU A 45 1.63 -4.69 8.34
C LEU A 45 2.94 -4.29 9.00
N ILE A 46 3.95 -5.13 8.81
CA ILE A 46 5.34 -4.86 9.15
C ILE A 46 6.24 -5.27 7.97
N PRO A 47 7.43 -4.68 7.82
CA PRO A 47 8.40 -5.16 6.85
C PRO A 47 8.82 -6.59 7.23
N ARG A 48 9.18 -7.40 6.22
CA ARG A 48 9.73 -8.73 6.50
C ARG A 48 11.14 -8.58 7.05
N THR A 49 11.28 -8.62 8.37
CA THR A 49 12.58 -8.71 9.06
C THR A 49 12.90 -10.16 9.43
N THR A 50 14.15 -10.43 9.79
CA THR A 50 14.50 -11.69 10.45
C THR A 50 13.86 -11.75 11.84
N GLN A 51 13.49 -12.94 12.26
CA GLN A 51 12.86 -13.21 13.55
C GLN A 51 13.79 -12.69 14.66
N ASP A 52 13.28 -11.78 15.51
CA ASP A 52 13.93 -11.09 16.65
C ASP A 52 14.28 -9.60 16.48
N GLU A 53 14.06 -9.00 15.30
CA GLU A 53 14.23 -7.54 15.13
C GLU A 53 12.93 -6.76 15.35
N VAL A 54 13.03 -5.63 16.07
CA VAL A 54 11.96 -4.63 16.10
C VAL A 54 11.75 -4.14 14.67
N PRO A 55 10.51 -4.21 14.13
CA PRO A 55 10.28 -3.84 12.75
C PRO A 55 10.59 -2.35 12.54
N ALA A 56 11.26 -2.03 11.43
CA ALA A 56 11.64 -0.65 11.08
C ALA A 56 10.43 0.30 10.98
N TRP A 57 9.26 -0.27 10.67
CA TRP A 57 7.98 0.41 10.74
C TRP A 57 6.85 -0.57 11.05
N GLU A 58 5.78 -0.06 11.61
CA GLU A 58 4.51 -0.77 11.77
C GLU A 58 3.40 0.10 11.18
N TRP A 59 2.51 -0.51 10.42
CA TRP A 59 1.32 0.13 9.89
C TRP A 59 0.09 -0.64 10.35
N ARG A 60 -0.85 0.04 10.98
CA ARG A 60 -2.18 -0.51 11.26
C ARG A 60 -3.21 0.27 10.47
N LEU A 61 -4.14 -0.45 9.87
CA LEU A 61 -5.28 0.14 9.20
C LEU A 61 -6.53 -0.62 9.64
N THR A 62 -7.44 0.11 10.30
CA THR A 62 -8.63 -0.46 10.96
C THR A 62 -9.87 0.27 10.47
N LEU A 63 -10.94 -0.45 10.16
CA LEU A 63 -12.20 0.18 9.81
C LEU A 63 -12.74 0.99 11.00
N ALA A 64 -12.88 2.31 10.84
CA ALA A 64 -13.43 3.19 11.87
C ALA A 64 -14.94 3.41 11.68
N GLY A 65 -15.42 3.40 10.43
CA GLY A 65 -16.83 3.49 10.13
C GLY A 65 -17.15 3.65 8.65
N TRP A 66 -18.42 3.54 8.28
CA TRP A 66 -18.89 3.79 6.93
C TRP A 66 -20.26 4.48 6.95
N GLY A 67 -20.54 5.33 5.96
CA GLY A 67 -21.82 6.02 5.90
C GLY A 67 -21.75 7.34 5.17
N ARG A 68 -22.49 8.32 5.68
CA ARG A 68 -22.53 9.69 5.17
C ARG A 68 -22.13 10.64 6.28
N GLN A 69 -21.66 11.83 5.93
CA GLN A 69 -21.36 12.84 6.93
C GLN A 69 -22.58 13.09 7.83
N GLY A 70 -22.43 12.95 9.14
CA GLY A 70 -23.53 13.06 10.12
C GLY A 70 -24.33 11.77 10.38
N SER A 71 -24.12 10.72 9.57
CA SER A 71 -24.75 9.40 9.72
C SER A 71 -23.75 8.28 9.40
N MET A 72 -22.68 8.23 10.20
CA MET A 72 -21.66 7.18 10.13
C MET A 72 -22.09 5.99 10.98
N THR A 73 -21.89 4.78 10.45
CA THR A 73 -22.02 3.52 11.18
C THR A 73 -20.64 3.07 11.61
N GLU A 74 -20.47 2.76 12.90
CA GLU A 74 -19.23 2.19 13.43
C GLU A 74 -19.31 0.65 13.43
N PRO A 75 -18.19 -0.08 13.25
CA PRO A 75 -18.15 -1.52 13.45
C PRO A 75 -18.58 -1.90 14.86
N ALA A 76 -19.64 -2.70 15.00
CA ALA A 76 -20.12 -3.19 16.28
C ALA A 76 -19.78 -4.68 16.46
N GLY A 77 -18.94 -4.99 17.46
CA GLY A 77 -18.54 -6.35 17.81
C GLY A 77 -17.60 -7.01 16.78
N ALA A 78 -17.27 -8.28 17.04
CA ALA A 78 -16.40 -9.06 16.16
C ALA A 78 -17.08 -9.38 14.82
N PRO A 79 -16.36 -9.31 13.69
CA PRO A 79 -16.93 -9.63 12.38
C PRO A 79 -17.16 -11.14 12.24
N GLN A 80 -18.01 -11.51 11.29
CA GLN A 80 -18.00 -12.89 10.77
C GLN A 80 -16.83 -13.03 9.81
N VAL A 81 -15.89 -13.93 10.14
CA VAL A 81 -14.65 -14.09 9.37
C VAL A 81 -14.72 -15.32 8.47
N SER A 82 -14.34 -15.16 7.21
CA SER A 82 -14.09 -16.26 6.28
C SER A 82 -12.70 -16.13 5.66
N VAL A 83 -12.01 -17.25 5.48
CA VAL A 83 -10.67 -17.30 4.88
C VAL A 83 -10.65 -18.38 3.82
N ASN A 84 -10.20 -18.03 2.62
CA ASN A 84 -10.08 -18.96 1.50
C ASN A 84 -8.83 -18.64 0.68
N GLY A 85 -7.82 -19.53 0.77
CA GLY A 85 -6.56 -19.38 0.04
C GLY A 85 -5.80 -18.12 0.44
N ASN A 86 -5.78 -17.14 -0.47
CA ASN A 86 -5.14 -15.84 -0.30
C ASN A 86 -6.12 -14.71 0.06
N ARG A 87 -7.37 -15.03 0.39
CA ARG A 87 -8.43 -14.07 0.70
C ARG A 87 -8.94 -14.20 2.14
N VAL A 88 -9.15 -13.07 2.80
CA VAL A 88 -9.85 -12.93 4.09
C VAL A 88 -11.03 -12.00 3.91
N GLU A 89 -12.16 -12.31 4.52
CA GLU A 89 -13.34 -11.44 4.55
C GLU A 89 -13.84 -11.25 5.98
N TYR A 90 -14.15 -9.99 6.33
CA TYR A 90 -14.79 -9.56 7.55
C TYR A 90 -16.17 -8.99 7.22
N ARG A 91 -17.22 -9.76 7.49
CA ARG A 91 -18.60 -9.28 7.32
C ARG A 91 -19.08 -8.55 8.57
N ARG A 92 -19.51 -7.30 8.38
CA ARG A 92 -19.95 -6.34 9.41
C ARG A 92 -21.31 -5.74 9.02
N GLY A 93 -22.36 -6.55 9.12
CA GLY A 93 -23.71 -6.14 8.69
C GLY A 93 -23.79 -5.95 7.17
N ASP A 94 -24.06 -4.71 6.74
CA ASP A 94 -24.21 -4.31 5.34
C ASP A 94 -22.87 -3.98 4.64
N LEU A 95 -21.75 -4.04 5.38
CA LEU A 95 -20.40 -3.87 4.82
C LEU A 95 -19.62 -5.18 4.97
N THR A 96 -18.97 -5.60 3.90
CA THR A 96 -17.95 -6.65 3.92
C THR A 96 -16.62 -6.02 3.58
N GLU A 97 -15.68 -6.02 4.52
CA GLU A 97 -14.29 -5.69 4.28
C GLU A 97 -13.56 -6.96 3.86
N TRP A 98 -12.74 -6.90 2.82
CA TRP A 98 -12.04 -8.07 2.32
C TRP A 98 -10.63 -7.73 1.91
N TYR A 99 -9.77 -8.74 1.97
CA TYR A 99 -8.36 -8.63 1.65
C TYR A 99 -7.96 -9.73 0.70
N VAL A 100 -7.17 -9.40 -0.33
CA VAL A 100 -6.56 -10.40 -1.22
C VAL A 100 -5.07 -10.12 -1.28
N ASN A 101 -4.26 -11.10 -0.89
CA ASN A 101 -2.82 -11.01 -0.98
C ASN A 101 -2.33 -11.66 -2.28
N ASP A 102 -1.59 -10.93 -3.11
CA ASP A 102 -0.97 -11.46 -4.32
C ASP A 102 0.35 -10.76 -4.67
N ALA A 103 0.92 -11.06 -5.83
CA ALA A 103 2.21 -10.50 -6.24
C ALA A 103 2.19 -8.97 -6.43
N ARG A 104 1.03 -8.38 -6.77
CA ARG A 104 0.84 -6.93 -6.93
C ARG A 104 0.84 -6.23 -5.58
N GLY A 105 0.27 -6.88 -4.56
CA GLY A 105 0.31 -6.41 -3.18
C GLY A 105 -0.81 -6.97 -2.32
N LEU A 106 -1.30 -6.15 -1.39
CA LEU A 106 -2.46 -6.47 -0.58
C LEU A 106 -3.62 -5.60 -1.04
N GLU A 107 -4.59 -6.16 -1.75
CA GLU A 107 -5.86 -5.49 -1.99
C GLU A 107 -6.62 -5.40 -0.67
N GLN A 108 -7.15 -4.23 -0.35
CA GLN A 108 -8.07 -4.03 0.78
C GLN A 108 -9.34 -3.41 0.22
N GLY A 109 -10.31 -4.27 -0.08
CA GLY A 109 -11.56 -3.84 -0.66
C GLY A 109 -12.73 -3.83 0.33
N PHE A 110 -13.80 -3.16 -0.09
CA PHE A 110 -15.05 -3.07 0.64
C PHE A 110 -16.20 -3.32 -0.32
N THR A 111 -17.10 -4.22 0.07
CA THR A 111 -18.41 -4.38 -0.57
C THR A 111 -19.46 -3.81 0.36
N ILE A 112 -20.22 -2.83 -0.11
CA ILE A 112 -21.33 -2.24 0.64
C ILE A 112 -22.63 -2.69 -0.02
N ASP A 113 -23.44 -3.46 0.71
CA ASP A 113 -24.62 -4.17 0.19
C ASP A 113 -25.79 -3.22 -0.11
N ARG A 114 -25.89 -2.11 0.62
CA ARG A 114 -26.98 -1.13 0.50
C ARG A 114 -26.54 0.27 0.88
N ARG A 115 -27.22 1.28 0.33
CA ARG A 115 -26.94 2.69 0.59
C ARG A 115 -27.05 3.02 2.08
N PRO A 116 -25.95 3.43 2.75
CA PRO A 116 -26.00 3.85 4.14
C PRO A 116 -26.50 5.31 4.26
N GLY A 117 -27.11 5.64 5.40
CA GLY A 117 -27.57 7.01 5.70
C GLY A 117 -28.73 7.52 4.83
N SER A 118 -29.71 6.67 4.51
CA SER A 118 -30.85 7.03 3.65
C SER A 118 -31.56 8.31 4.12
N GLY A 119 -31.46 9.38 3.33
CA GLY A 119 -32.04 10.71 3.62
C GLY A 119 -30.99 11.82 3.76
N GLU A 120 -29.72 11.48 4.00
CA GLU A 120 -28.63 12.44 4.12
C GLU A 120 -27.98 12.75 2.78
N ALA A 121 -27.76 14.04 2.49
CA ALA A 121 -27.02 14.49 1.32
C ALA A 121 -25.51 14.24 1.47
N GLY A 122 -24.80 14.03 0.37
CA GLY A 122 -23.34 13.95 0.33
C GLY A 122 -22.79 12.67 -0.26
N SER A 123 -21.48 12.53 -0.24
CA SER A 123 -20.77 11.34 -0.74
C SER A 123 -20.78 10.23 0.31
N LEU A 124 -20.79 8.98 -0.16
CA LEU A 124 -20.47 7.82 0.66
C LEU A 124 -19.03 7.94 1.20
N ARG A 125 -18.82 7.58 2.46
CA ARG A 125 -17.52 7.57 3.13
C ARG A 125 -17.24 6.21 3.76
N VAL A 126 -16.03 5.70 3.60
CA VAL A 126 -15.44 4.62 4.39
C VAL A 126 -14.23 5.19 5.11
N GLU A 127 -14.27 5.24 6.44
CA GLU A 127 -13.22 5.82 7.27
C GLU A 127 -12.36 4.74 7.89
N LEU A 128 -11.05 4.92 7.77
CA LEU A 128 -10.01 4.00 8.22
C LEU A 128 -9.13 4.71 9.23
N ALA A 129 -9.00 4.14 10.42
CA ALA A 129 -8.06 4.56 11.43
C ALA A 129 -6.65 4.11 11.07
N VAL A 130 -5.73 5.08 11.00
CA VAL A 130 -4.31 4.82 10.77
C VAL A 130 -3.61 4.72 12.12
N GLY A 131 -2.86 3.65 12.33
CA GLY A 131 -2.05 3.42 13.52
C GLY A 131 -0.66 2.89 13.21
N GLY A 132 0.13 2.68 14.26
CA GLY A 132 1.54 2.29 14.15
C GLY A 132 2.46 3.50 14.06
N SER A 133 3.61 3.33 13.38
CA SER A 133 4.66 4.35 13.28
C SER A 133 4.61 5.17 12.00
N LEU A 134 3.81 4.77 11.01
CA LEU A 134 3.71 5.48 9.74
C LEU A 134 2.72 6.64 9.80
N LYS A 135 2.96 7.67 9.00
CA LYS A 135 2.10 8.84 8.82
C LYS A 135 1.59 8.95 7.40
N ALA A 136 0.30 9.20 7.22
CA ALA A 136 -0.30 9.34 5.90
C ALA A 136 0.07 10.70 5.27
N SER A 137 0.34 10.68 3.97
CA SER A 137 0.58 11.85 3.12
C SER A 137 -0.27 11.67 1.86
N LEU A 138 -1.24 12.57 1.67
CA LEU A 138 -2.19 12.50 0.55
C LEU A 138 -1.58 13.22 -0.67
N ALA A 139 -1.58 12.54 -1.82
CA ALA A 139 -1.19 13.18 -3.08
C ALA A 139 -2.26 14.19 -3.54
N GLU A 140 -1.84 15.21 -4.30
CA GLU A 140 -2.72 16.30 -4.74
C GLU A 140 -3.90 15.81 -5.63
N ASP A 141 -3.73 14.69 -6.33
CA ASP A 141 -4.76 14.08 -7.16
C ASP A 141 -5.88 13.38 -6.35
N GLY A 142 -5.67 13.18 -5.04
CA GLY A 142 -6.57 12.42 -4.17
C GLY A 142 -6.66 10.94 -4.52
N GLN A 143 -5.81 10.39 -5.39
CA GLN A 143 -5.83 8.99 -5.81
C GLN A 143 -4.76 8.15 -5.12
N THR A 144 -3.82 8.79 -4.42
CA THR A 144 -2.72 8.11 -3.72
C THR A 144 -2.58 8.60 -2.29
N VAL A 145 -2.39 7.67 -1.36
CA VAL A 145 -1.91 7.94 -0.01
C VAL A 145 -0.58 7.23 0.20
N ASP A 146 0.48 8.00 0.39
CA ASP A 146 1.78 7.48 0.78
C ASP A 146 1.87 7.47 2.31
N PHE A 147 2.33 6.36 2.89
CA PHE A 147 2.58 6.24 4.32
C PHE A 147 4.08 6.29 4.59
N LEU A 148 4.48 7.34 5.30
CA LEU A 148 5.87 7.73 5.51
C LEU A 148 6.34 7.30 6.91
N THR A 149 7.59 6.84 6.99
CA THR A 149 8.29 6.64 8.26
C THR A 149 8.52 7.97 8.97
N PRO A 150 8.86 7.98 10.28
CA PRO A 150 9.24 9.21 10.98
C PRO A 150 10.42 9.97 10.35
N ALA A 151 11.27 9.27 9.60
CA ALA A 151 12.39 9.85 8.86
C ALA A 151 11.97 10.43 7.48
N GLY A 152 10.70 10.34 7.10
CA GLY A 152 10.16 10.85 5.84
C GLY A 152 10.20 9.88 4.66
N ALA A 153 10.84 8.71 4.80
CA ALA A 153 10.90 7.70 3.74
C ALA A 153 9.54 7.02 3.55
N ARG A 154 9.13 6.78 2.30
CA ARG A 154 7.89 6.05 1.96
C ARG A 154 8.03 4.56 2.26
N ALA A 155 7.14 4.02 3.08
CA ALA A 155 7.13 2.60 3.45
C ALA A 155 5.96 1.84 2.81
N ILE A 156 4.80 2.48 2.67
CA ILE A 156 3.61 1.90 2.05
C ILE A 156 3.00 2.94 1.11
N ARG A 157 2.42 2.47 0.01
CA ARG A 157 1.57 3.24 -0.88
C ARG A 157 0.20 2.58 -0.94
N PHE A 158 -0.84 3.41 -0.86
CA PHE A 158 -2.22 3.00 -1.02
C PHE A 158 -2.82 3.77 -2.18
N ASP A 159 -3.07 3.07 -3.28
CA ASP A 159 -3.40 3.64 -4.58
C ASP A 159 -4.28 2.69 -5.40
N HIS A 160 -4.33 2.89 -6.73
CA HIS A 160 -5.16 2.11 -7.66
C HIS A 160 -6.64 2.04 -7.25
N LEU A 161 -7.15 3.11 -6.63
CA LEU A 161 -8.52 3.17 -6.14
C LEU A 161 -9.51 2.98 -7.31
N SER A 162 -10.18 1.84 -7.32
CA SER A 162 -11.28 1.55 -8.23
C SER A 162 -12.58 1.41 -7.44
N VAL A 163 -13.68 1.98 -7.97
CA VAL A 163 -15.00 1.85 -7.37
C VAL A 163 -16.02 1.57 -8.45
N VAL A 164 -16.75 0.46 -8.31
CA VAL A 164 -17.72 -0.01 -9.31
C VAL A 164 -19.05 -0.32 -8.63
N ASP A 165 -20.15 0.11 -9.26
CA ASP A 165 -21.52 -0.21 -8.82
C ASP A 165 -22.01 -1.56 -9.38
N ALA A 166 -23.17 -2.04 -8.91
CA ALA A 166 -23.71 -3.34 -9.35
C ALA A 166 -24.14 -3.36 -10.83
N GLY A 167 -24.24 -2.19 -11.48
CA GLY A 167 -24.45 -2.07 -12.91
C GLY A 167 -23.15 -2.15 -13.73
N GLY A 168 -21.99 -2.24 -13.06
CA GLY A 168 -20.67 -2.24 -13.69
C GLY A 168 -20.16 -0.84 -14.03
N ARG A 169 -20.79 0.23 -13.53
CA ARG A 169 -20.35 1.60 -13.77
C ARG A 169 -19.29 2.00 -12.75
N GLU A 170 -18.20 2.59 -13.23
CA GLU A 170 -17.19 3.22 -12.38
C GLU A 170 -17.74 4.50 -11.72
N LEU A 171 -17.51 4.64 -10.43
CA LEU A 171 -17.93 5.79 -9.63
C LEU A 171 -16.74 6.69 -9.31
N PRO A 172 -16.86 8.03 -9.44
CA PRO A 172 -15.82 8.93 -9.00
C PRO A 172 -15.52 8.74 -7.51
N ALA A 173 -14.26 8.51 -7.19
CA ALA A 173 -13.81 8.33 -5.82
C ALA A 173 -12.46 9.01 -5.59
N ARG A 174 -12.16 9.32 -4.33
CA ARG A 174 -10.86 9.86 -3.89
C ARG A 174 -10.60 9.47 -2.45
N PHE A 175 -9.34 9.54 -2.06
CA PHE A 175 -8.93 9.56 -0.66
C PHE A 175 -9.04 10.98 -0.07
N GLU A 176 -9.38 11.05 1.20
CA GLU A 176 -9.24 12.23 2.03
C GLU A 176 -8.46 11.86 3.30
N ARG A 177 -7.58 12.74 3.76
CA ARG A 177 -6.88 12.59 5.03
C ARG A 177 -7.47 13.55 6.05
N ARG A 178 -7.66 13.08 7.28
CA ARG A 178 -7.98 13.92 8.44
C ARG A 178 -7.08 13.54 9.61
N GLU A 179 -6.68 14.54 10.37
CA GLU A 179 -5.98 14.35 11.63
C GLU A 179 -6.67 15.20 12.69
N GLU A 180 -7.20 14.55 13.72
CA GLU A 180 -7.91 15.22 14.80
C GLU A 180 -7.43 14.68 16.15
N SER A 181 -6.92 15.57 17.00
CA SER A 181 -6.44 15.24 18.35
C SER A 181 -5.41 14.09 18.38
N GLY A 182 -4.56 13.99 17.36
CA GLY A 182 -3.54 12.94 17.21
C GLY A 182 -4.04 11.63 16.61
N ASN A 183 -5.34 11.50 16.34
CA ASN A 183 -5.92 10.38 15.60
C ASN A 183 -5.89 10.69 14.10
N GLU A 184 -5.11 9.90 13.38
CA GLU A 184 -5.04 9.98 11.92
C GLU A 184 -6.10 9.07 11.29
N ARG A 185 -6.76 9.60 10.26
CA ARG A 185 -7.81 8.95 9.49
C ARG A 185 -7.55 9.13 8.01
N VAL A 186 -7.75 8.06 7.26
CA VAL A 186 -7.88 8.10 5.80
C VAL A 186 -9.32 7.70 5.49
N ALA A 187 -9.99 8.47 4.65
CA ALA A 187 -11.34 8.18 4.20
C ALA A 187 -11.33 7.92 2.70
N ILE A 188 -12.04 6.89 2.26
CA ILE A 188 -12.42 6.72 0.85
C ILE A 188 -13.76 7.41 0.68
N VAL A 189 -13.81 8.38 -0.22
CA VAL A 189 -14.99 9.19 -0.50
C VAL A 189 -15.47 8.90 -1.90
N VAL A 190 -16.71 8.42 -2.02
CA VAL A 190 -17.31 7.96 -3.27
C VAL A 190 -18.53 8.81 -3.62
N ASP A 191 -18.58 9.32 -4.84
CA ASP A 191 -19.80 9.88 -5.40
C ASP A 191 -20.73 8.75 -5.86
N ASP A 192 -21.69 8.42 -5.00
CA ASP A 192 -22.63 7.32 -5.17
C ASP A 192 -24.05 7.79 -5.53
N ALA A 193 -24.26 9.04 -5.95
CA ALA A 193 -25.60 9.65 -6.07
C ALA A 193 -26.61 8.75 -6.81
N ASP A 194 -26.24 8.25 -7.99
CA ASP A 194 -27.07 7.37 -8.82
C ASP A 194 -26.60 5.91 -8.82
N ALA A 195 -25.75 5.51 -7.87
CA ALA A 195 -25.17 4.17 -7.82
C ALA A 195 -26.22 3.08 -7.54
N VAL A 196 -26.09 1.96 -8.26
CA VAL A 196 -26.83 0.73 -7.97
C VAL A 196 -26.00 -0.11 -7.00
N TYR A 197 -26.55 -0.45 -5.85
CA TYR A 197 -25.87 -1.27 -4.86
C TYR A 197 -25.97 -2.77 -5.19
N PRO A 198 -24.98 -3.60 -4.81
CA PRO A 198 -23.80 -3.25 -4.02
C PRO A 198 -22.76 -2.39 -4.76
N ILE A 199 -21.99 -1.62 -4.00
CA ILE A 199 -20.78 -0.93 -4.49
C ILE A 199 -19.56 -1.72 -4.02
N VAL A 200 -18.60 -1.93 -4.92
CA VAL A 200 -17.30 -2.53 -4.62
C VAL A 200 -16.24 -1.46 -4.73
N ILE A 201 -15.47 -1.28 -3.66
CA ILE A 201 -14.31 -0.39 -3.55
C ILE A 201 -13.07 -1.27 -3.47
N ASP A 202 -12.06 -1.02 -4.31
CA ASP A 202 -10.89 -1.89 -4.44
C ASP A 202 -9.59 -1.07 -4.65
N PRO A 203 -8.99 -0.57 -3.57
CA PRO A 203 -7.64 -0.01 -3.58
C PRO A 203 -6.56 -1.06 -3.26
N LEU A 204 -5.34 -0.79 -3.73
CA LEU A 204 -4.18 -1.67 -3.57
C LEU A 204 -3.16 -1.08 -2.59
N VAL A 205 -2.73 -1.90 -1.64
CA VAL A 205 -1.60 -1.60 -0.74
C VAL A 205 -0.34 -2.22 -1.33
N THR A 206 0.64 -1.37 -1.63
CA THR A 206 1.96 -1.79 -2.11
C THR A 206 3.04 -1.27 -1.16
N ASN A 207 4.16 -1.96 -1.13
CA ASN A 207 5.40 -1.38 -0.66
C ASN A 207 6.21 -1.03 -1.91
N PRO A 208 6.64 0.23 -2.10
CA PRO A 208 7.64 0.50 -3.12
C PRO A 208 8.89 -0.32 -2.78
N ASN A 209 9.06 -1.46 -3.44
CA ASN A 209 10.16 -2.40 -3.16
C ASN A 209 11.54 -1.74 -3.32
N TRP A 210 11.59 -0.64 -4.06
CA TRP A 210 12.71 0.25 -4.21
C TRP A 210 12.24 1.59 -4.77
N PHE A 211 12.76 2.69 -4.22
CA PHE A 211 12.73 3.99 -4.86
C PHE A 211 14.11 4.64 -4.71
N ALA A 212 14.46 5.51 -5.65
CA ALA A 212 15.69 6.28 -5.59
C ALA A 212 15.45 7.70 -6.07
N GLU A 213 16.24 8.60 -5.52
CA GLU A 213 16.34 10.00 -5.95
C GLU A 213 17.81 10.41 -5.96
N SER A 214 18.16 11.41 -6.77
CA SER A 214 19.53 11.93 -6.82
C SER A 214 19.85 12.89 -5.68
N ASN A 215 18.85 13.31 -4.90
CA ASN A 215 18.95 14.37 -3.89
C ASN A 215 19.45 15.72 -4.43
N GLN A 216 19.21 15.99 -5.72
CA GLN A 216 19.56 17.26 -6.34
C GLN A 216 18.42 17.78 -7.21
N ALA A 217 17.98 19.00 -6.91
CA ALA A 217 16.94 19.68 -7.68
C ALA A 217 17.36 19.85 -9.14
N ASN A 218 16.40 19.71 -10.06
CA ASN A 218 16.60 19.86 -11.52
C ASN A 218 17.57 18.88 -12.18
N ALA A 219 18.14 17.90 -11.45
CA ALA A 219 19.10 16.93 -11.99
C ALA A 219 18.52 16.00 -13.07
N SER A 220 17.19 16.01 -13.25
CA SER A 220 16.47 15.13 -14.19
C SER A 220 16.76 13.65 -13.94
N PHE A 221 16.90 13.26 -12.66
CA PHE A 221 17.06 11.86 -12.27
C PHE A 221 15.88 11.02 -12.75
N GLY A 222 16.17 9.87 -13.37
CA GLY A 222 15.14 9.04 -13.98
C GLY A 222 14.79 9.45 -15.41
N ASN A 223 15.51 10.41 -16.02
CA ASN A 223 15.32 10.76 -17.44
C ASN A 223 15.58 9.58 -18.38
N SER A 224 16.49 8.67 -17.99
CA SER A 224 16.66 7.36 -18.62
C SER A 224 16.80 6.28 -17.55
N VAL A 225 16.12 5.14 -17.76
CA VAL A 225 16.16 3.98 -16.88
C VAL A 225 16.29 2.73 -17.75
N SER A 226 17.18 1.82 -17.37
CA SER A 226 17.33 0.53 -18.05
C SER A 226 17.80 -0.56 -17.08
N THR A 227 17.60 -1.81 -17.46
CA THR A 227 18.27 -2.94 -16.81
C THR A 227 19.76 -2.87 -17.13
N ALA A 228 20.63 -2.91 -16.14
CA ALA A 228 22.08 -2.98 -16.36
C ALA A 228 22.57 -4.41 -16.65
N GLY A 229 21.70 -5.41 -16.48
CA GLY A 229 22.10 -6.81 -16.36
C GLY A 229 22.62 -7.10 -14.96
N ASP A 230 23.20 -8.27 -14.73
CA ASP A 230 23.91 -8.60 -13.50
C ASP A 230 25.36 -8.12 -13.63
N VAL A 231 25.65 -6.89 -13.19
CA VAL A 231 26.97 -6.25 -13.38
C VAL A 231 27.97 -6.65 -12.30
N ASN A 232 27.50 -7.23 -11.20
CA ASN A 232 28.33 -7.65 -10.06
C ASN A 232 28.53 -9.18 -9.97
N GLY A 233 27.79 -9.96 -10.77
CA GLY A 233 27.89 -11.42 -10.86
C GLY A 233 27.19 -12.17 -9.72
N ASP A 234 26.22 -11.55 -9.02
CA ASP A 234 25.53 -12.15 -7.88
C ASP A 234 24.30 -12.99 -8.24
N GLY A 235 23.94 -13.03 -9.53
CA GLY A 235 22.81 -13.76 -10.07
C GLY A 235 21.50 -12.97 -10.10
N PHE A 236 21.49 -11.69 -9.72
CA PHE A 236 20.33 -10.80 -9.79
C PHE A 236 20.57 -9.68 -10.82
N SER A 237 19.51 -9.25 -11.52
CA SER A 237 19.64 -8.13 -12.46
C SER A 237 19.63 -6.79 -11.74
N ASP A 238 20.52 -5.90 -12.15
CA ASP A 238 20.72 -4.56 -11.62
C ASP A 238 20.00 -3.51 -12.48
N VAL A 239 19.86 -2.30 -11.95
CA VAL A 239 19.26 -1.15 -12.64
C VAL A 239 20.27 -0.01 -12.76
N ILE A 240 20.28 0.64 -13.92
CA ILE A 240 21.02 1.89 -14.15
C ILE A 240 20.04 3.03 -14.41
N VAL A 241 20.29 4.18 -13.78
CA VAL A 241 19.48 5.39 -13.87
C VAL A 241 20.36 6.58 -14.25
N GLY A 242 19.93 7.35 -15.26
CA GLY A 242 20.58 8.59 -15.68
C GLY A 242 19.97 9.84 -15.08
N ALA A 243 20.82 10.81 -14.76
CA ALA A 243 20.49 12.17 -14.36
C ALA A 243 21.33 13.15 -15.19
N PRO A 244 20.90 13.51 -16.41
CA PRO A 244 21.73 14.26 -17.37
C PRO A 244 22.02 15.71 -16.95
N ALA A 245 21.27 16.27 -16.01
CA ALA A 245 21.46 17.63 -15.49
C ALA A 245 22.07 17.62 -14.07
N PHE A 246 22.71 16.52 -13.67
CA PHE A 246 23.35 16.43 -12.35
C PHE A 246 24.62 17.29 -12.28
N ASP A 247 24.77 18.06 -11.21
CA ASP A 247 25.93 18.91 -10.89
C ASP A 247 26.82 18.26 -9.82
N ASN A 248 28.13 18.13 -10.04
CA ASN A 248 29.10 17.68 -9.04
C ASN A 248 30.47 18.40 -9.17
N GLY A 249 30.44 19.72 -9.22
CA GLY A 249 31.63 20.55 -9.42
C GLY A 249 31.75 21.10 -10.85
N GLN A 250 30.99 20.55 -11.80
CA GLN A 250 30.66 21.21 -13.06
C GLN A 250 29.13 21.29 -13.22
N THR A 251 28.67 22.30 -13.99
CA THR A 251 27.23 22.48 -14.27
C THR A 251 26.77 21.49 -15.33
N ASN A 252 25.66 20.80 -15.06
CA ASN A 252 24.99 19.79 -15.89
C ASN A 252 25.95 18.73 -16.44
N GLU A 253 26.95 18.33 -15.66
CA GLU A 253 27.92 17.32 -16.10
C GLU A 253 27.31 15.93 -16.26
N GLY A 254 26.17 15.71 -15.62
CA GLY A 254 25.41 14.49 -15.70
C GLY A 254 26.03 13.37 -14.87
N ARG A 255 25.16 12.51 -14.37
CA ARG A 255 25.55 11.34 -13.57
C ARG A 255 24.73 10.13 -13.94
N VAL A 256 25.35 8.96 -13.88
CA VAL A 256 24.69 7.67 -13.89
C VAL A 256 24.81 7.00 -12.53
N PHE A 257 23.78 6.28 -12.14
CA PHE A 257 23.67 5.57 -10.87
C PHE A 257 23.32 4.11 -11.15
N VAL A 258 24.08 3.17 -10.59
CA VAL A 258 23.80 1.74 -10.67
C VAL A 258 23.37 1.25 -9.30
N TYR A 259 22.27 0.52 -9.26
CA TYR A 259 21.69 -0.08 -8.07
C TYR A 259 21.69 -1.58 -8.25
N HIS A 260 22.42 -2.29 -7.39
CA HIS A 260 22.47 -3.74 -7.48
C HIS A 260 21.12 -4.36 -7.08
N GLY A 261 20.70 -5.38 -7.81
CA GLY A 261 19.61 -6.26 -7.46
C GLY A 261 20.00 -7.21 -6.34
N SER A 262 19.00 -7.79 -5.68
CA SER A 262 19.19 -8.82 -4.67
C SER A 262 17.90 -9.59 -4.48
N ALA A 263 17.95 -10.66 -3.68
CA ALA A 263 16.75 -11.35 -3.22
C ALA A 263 15.76 -10.45 -2.45
N ALA A 264 16.22 -9.30 -1.94
CA ALA A 264 15.40 -8.32 -1.23
C ALA A 264 14.93 -7.15 -2.12
N GLY A 265 15.27 -7.15 -3.42
CA GLY A 265 15.04 -6.04 -4.34
C GLY A 265 16.32 -5.25 -4.62
N LEU A 266 16.16 -4.06 -5.21
CA LEU A 266 17.29 -3.18 -5.54
C LEU A 266 17.86 -2.51 -4.27
N SER A 267 19.17 -2.28 -4.25
CA SER A 267 19.86 -1.53 -3.21
C SER A 267 19.30 -0.10 -3.09
N VAL A 268 18.98 0.36 -1.88
CA VAL A 268 18.49 1.73 -1.65
C VAL A 268 19.53 2.82 -1.95
N ALA A 269 20.82 2.47 -1.89
CA ALA A 269 21.91 3.35 -2.29
C ALA A 269 22.48 2.92 -3.64
N ALA A 270 22.92 3.88 -4.46
CA ALA A 270 23.66 3.56 -5.67
C ALA A 270 24.95 2.83 -5.28
N SER A 271 25.10 1.61 -5.76
CA SER A 271 26.28 0.77 -5.53
C SER A 271 27.48 1.29 -6.32
N TRP A 272 27.21 1.98 -7.43
CA TRP A 272 28.21 2.66 -8.23
C TRP A 272 27.61 3.90 -8.89
N THR A 273 28.44 4.92 -9.10
CA THR A 273 28.06 6.13 -9.83
C THR A 273 29.21 6.60 -10.71
N ALA A 274 28.90 7.21 -11.84
CA ALA A 274 29.89 7.89 -12.69
C ALA A 274 29.36 9.17 -13.29
N GLU A 275 30.28 10.10 -13.58
CA GLU A 275 30.01 11.42 -14.13
C GLU A 275 30.98 11.73 -15.28
N SER A 276 30.58 12.66 -16.15
CA SER A 276 31.41 13.01 -17.31
C SER A 276 32.62 13.87 -16.94
N ASN A 277 32.57 14.57 -15.79
CA ASN A 277 33.52 15.61 -15.39
C ASN A 277 33.69 16.72 -16.44
N GLN A 278 32.62 17.05 -17.17
CA GLN A 278 32.59 18.09 -18.20
C GLN A 278 31.34 18.94 -18.09
N ALA A 279 31.49 20.27 -18.10
CA ALA A 279 30.35 21.18 -18.09
C ALA A 279 29.59 21.13 -19.42
N ASN A 280 28.26 21.29 -19.34
CA ASN A 280 27.35 21.26 -20.48
C ASN A 280 26.54 22.57 -20.59
#